data_AF-A0A7C4LIR1-F1
#
_entry.id   AF-A0A7C4LIR1-F1
#
_cell.length_a   1.000
_cell.length_b   1.000
_cell.length_c   1.000
_cell.angle_alpha   90.00
_cell.angle_beta   90.00
_cell.angle_gamma   90.00
#
_symmetry.space_group_name_H-M   'P 1'
#
loop_
_entity.id
_entity.type
_entity.pdbx_description
1 polymer ?
#
loop_
_entity_poly.entity_id
_entity_poly.type
_entity_poly.pdbx_seq_one_letter_code
_entity_poly.pdbx_strand_id
1 'polypeptide(L)'
;MGSGYDEELSEEEEKFFKGLTHPIAAAICELRDTSPVGSYWLTLTIIIINVLVAMLTGGILFMNTGFAYNVYPSSACLASGSCFLELLLSMFSHVNIFHLAGNMAFLYVVGDNVEITLGRPKYLLVYLASGIVGGYTQATITLALNPGGASVPMLGASAAISGLIGSYLILYPGAAMCKCIGFRLVWKCFKIKAAAYLSLWVFLQFLYALIFPFIAVWAHLGGFFTGLALTYVLVSRERIQELRGELARRGYRGFSPIDEELYTYSLSPAARLIIASASIITLTLILTSTAQIIAMGAGYYVTYAEYRSLCTYVSCSYSLGRELKMLL
;
A
#
# COMPACT_ATOMS: atom_id res chain seq x y z
N MET A 1 36.59 -13.07 -12.92
CA MET A 1 36.14 -12.02 -13.85
C MET A 1 34.89 -12.55 -14.54
N GLY A 2 33.73 -12.32 -13.93
CA GLY A 2 32.44 -12.79 -14.44
C GLY A 2 31.88 -11.77 -15.41
N SER A 3 31.49 -12.23 -16.59
CA SER A 3 30.93 -11.46 -17.70
C SER A 3 29.81 -10.52 -17.25
N GLY A 4 30.04 -9.21 -17.37
CA GLY A 4 28.96 -8.24 -17.45
C GLY A 4 28.19 -8.51 -18.73
N TYR A 5 27.00 -9.10 -18.60
CA TYR A 5 26.00 -9.01 -19.65
C TYR A 5 25.45 -7.59 -19.57
N ASP A 6 25.73 -6.79 -20.58
CA ASP A 6 25.03 -5.53 -20.78
C ASP A 6 23.52 -5.83 -20.84
N GLU A 7 22.73 -5.06 -20.09
CA GLU A 7 21.26 -5.09 -20.02
C GLU A 7 20.64 -4.69 -21.39
N GLU A 8 20.87 -5.48 -22.44
CA GLU A 8 20.35 -5.17 -23.77
C GLU A 8 18.82 -5.41 -23.81
N LEU A 9 18.08 -4.32 -24.03
CA LEU A 9 16.66 -4.36 -24.38
C LEU A 9 16.49 -5.21 -25.64
N SER A 10 15.41 -6.00 -25.72
CA SER A 10 15.10 -6.65 -27.01
C SER A 10 14.84 -5.59 -28.08
N GLU A 11 15.04 -5.91 -29.36
CA GLU A 11 14.78 -4.96 -30.47
C GLU A 11 13.34 -4.40 -30.41
N GLU A 12 12.37 -5.22 -30.01
CA GLU A 12 10.98 -4.82 -29.80
C GLU A 12 10.82 -3.84 -28.62
N GLU A 13 11.50 -4.09 -27.50
CA GLU A 13 11.50 -3.22 -26.34
C GLU A 13 12.18 -1.88 -26.66
N GLU A 14 13.31 -1.90 -27.36
CA GLU A 14 14.02 -0.68 -27.75
C GLU A 14 13.17 0.18 -28.69
N LYS A 15 12.49 -0.44 -29.67
CA LYS A 15 11.53 0.24 -30.55
C LYS A 15 10.34 0.79 -29.77
N PHE A 16 9.83 0.04 -28.78
CA PHE A 16 8.75 0.49 -27.90
C PHE A 16 9.18 1.74 -27.12
N PHE A 17 10.33 1.70 -26.44
CA PHE A 17 10.84 2.82 -25.65
C PHE A 17 11.15 4.06 -26.51
N LYS A 18 11.73 3.89 -27.71
CA LYS A 18 11.96 4.99 -28.67
C LYS A 18 10.66 5.67 -29.12
N GLY A 19 9.53 4.95 -29.10
CA GLY A 19 8.21 5.50 -29.42
C GLY A 19 7.55 6.32 -28.30
N LEU A 20 8.06 6.26 -27.07
CA LEU A 20 7.48 6.92 -25.90
C LEU A 20 7.89 8.40 -25.81
N THR A 21 7.35 9.21 -26.71
CA THR A 21 7.68 10.65 -26.80
C THR A 21 6.66 11.57 -26.15
N HIS A 22 5.53 11.04 -25.64
CA HIS A 22 4.41 11.82 -25.11
C HIS A 22 3.93 11.29 -23.74
N PRO A 23 3.41 12.16 -22.84
CA PRO A 23 2.96 11.78 -21.49
C PRO A 23 2.00 10.57 -21.43
N ILE A 24 1.09 10.45 -22.38
CA ILE A 24 0.13 9.32 -22.45
C ILE A 24 0.88 8.00 -22.67
N ALA A 25 1.87 8.01 -23.56
CA ALA A 25 2.67 6.82 -23.84
C ALA A 25 3.51 6.43 -22.62
N ALA A 26 4.08 7.43 -21.92
CA ALA A 26 4.79 7.20 -20.67
C ALA A 26 3.86 6.60 -19.59
N ALA A 27 2.63 7.09 -19.44
CA ALA A 27 1.65 6.52 -18.52
C ALA A 27 1.27 5.08 -18.87
N ILE A 28 1.08 4.76 -20.16
CA ILE A 28 0.84 3.38 -20.62
C ILE A 28 2.02 2.47 -20.29
N CYS A 29 3.25 2.98 -20.39
CA CYS A 29 4.44 2.25 -20.01
C CYS A 29 4.44 1.93 -18.51
N GLU A 30 4.14 2.90 -17.64
CA GLU A 30 4.09 2.68 -16.18
C GLU A 30 2.97 1.72 -15.74
N LEU A 31 2.01 1.41 -16.62
CA LEU A 31 0.99 0.37 -16.42
C LEU A 31 1.45 -1.02 -16.91
N ARG A 32 2.73 -1.18 -17.27
CA ARG A 32 3.28 -2.41 -17.83
C ARG A 32 4.44 -2.93 -16.97
N ASP A 33 4.32 -4.19 -16.60
CA ASP A 33 5.28 -4.97 -15.82
C ASP A 33 5.51 -6.35 -16.46
N THR A 34 6.39 -7.15 -15.88
CA THR A 34 6.50 -8.59 -16.21
C THR A 34 5.43 -9.38 -15.48
N SER A 35 4.41 -9.84 -16.20
CA SER A 35 3.23 -10.50 -15.63
C SER A 35 3.11 -11.95 -16.12
N PRO A 36 2.81 -12.96 -15.29
CA PRO A 36 2.42 -14.29 -15.79
C PRO A 36 1.15 -14.23 -16.66
N VAL A 37 1.02 -15.23 -17.53
CA VAL A 37 -0.23 -15.49 -18.26
C VAL A 37 -1.20 -16.25 -17.34
N GLY A 38 -2.36 -15.66 -17.05
CA GLY A 38 -3.37 -16.29 -16.19
C GLY A 38 -4.67 -15.49 -16.09
N SER A 39 -5.65 -16.04 -15.37
CA SER A 39 -6.93 -15.37 -15.08
C SER A 39 -6.82 -14.53 -13.81
N TYR A 40 -7.26 -13.27 -13.88
CA TYR A 40 -7.27 -12.32 -12.77
C TYR A 40 -8.59 -11.53 -12.66
N TRP A 41 -9.72 -12.21 -12.83
CA TRP A 41 -11.03 -11.54 -12.87
C TRP A 41 -11.43 -10.91 -11.54
N LEU A 42 -10.90 -11.40 -10.41
CA LEU A 42 -11.23 -10.80 -9.12
C LEU A 42 -10.61 -9.40 -9.00
N THR A 43 -9.38 -9.22 -9.47
CA THR A 43 -8.73 -7.90 -9.58
C THR A 43 -9.57 -6.95 -10.42
N LEU A 44 -10.03 -7.39 -11.60
CA LEU A 44 -10.91 -6.58 -12.45
C LEU A 44 -12.26 -6.27 -11.78
N THR A 45 -12.81 -7.23 -11.04
CA THR A 45 -14.06 -7.05 -10.29
C THR A 45 -13.91 -5.99 -9.20
N ILE A 46 -12.81 -6.03 -8.45
CA ILE A 46 -12.51 -5.01 -7.43
C ILE A 46 -12.36 -3.64 -8.09
N ILE A 47 -11.67 -3.55 -9.24
CA ILE A 47 -11.56 -2.30 -10.00
C ILE A 47 -12.94 -1.76 -10.37
N ILE A 48 -13.80 -2.61 -10.95
CA ILE A 48 -15.17 -2.23 -11.34
C ILE A 48 -15.97 -1.75 -10.11
N ILE A 49 -15.91 -2.46 -8.99
CA ILE A 49 -16.59 -2.07 -7.75
C ILE A 49 -16.12 -0.68 -7.29
N ASN A 50 -14.82 -0.43 -7.26
CA ASN A 50 -14.27 0.88 -6.87
C ASN A 50 -14.75 2.01 -7.79
N VAL A 51 -14.78 1.78 -9.10
CA VAL A 51 -15.28 2.76 -10.08
C VAL A 51 -16.77 3.03 -9.85
N LEU A 52 -17.59 1.99 -9.67
CA LEU A 52 -19.02 2.15 -9.43
C LEU A 52 -19.29 2.88 -8.11
N VAL A 53 -18.59 2.53 -7.02
CA VAL A 53 -18.73 3.22 -5.73
C VAL A 53 -18.32 4.69 -5.85
N ALA A 54 -17.23 5.00 -6.56
CA ALA A 54 -16.82 6.38 -6.79
C ALA A 54 -17.88 7.18 -7.57
N MET A 55 -18.50 6.58 -8.59
CA MET A 55 -19.59 7.21 -9.35
C MET A 55 -20.81 7.49 -8.47
N LEU A 56 -21.13 6.60 -7.52
CA LEU A 56 -22.27 6.72 -6.62
C LEU A 56 -22.05 7.71 -5.47
N THR A 57 -20.82 7.84 -4.97
CA THR A 57 -20.53 8.58 -3.72
C THR A 57 -19.93 9.97 -3.93
N GLY A 58 -19.24 10.20 -5.05
CA GLY A 58 -18.42 11.40 -5.22
C GLY A 58 -18.98 12.46 -6.16
N GLY A 59 -19.91 12.11 -7.06
CA GLY A 59 -20.02 12.86 -8.33
C GLY A 59 -18.70 12.75 -9.13
N ILE A 60 -18.73 13.04 -10.44
CA ILE A 60 -17.67 12.62 -11.38
C ILE A 60 -16.23 13.14 -11.06
N LEU A 61 -16.06 14.11 -10.14
CA LEU A 61 -14.77 14.78 -9.92
C LEU A 61 -14.28 14.82 -8.45
N PHE A 62 -15.13 15.17 -7.48
CA PHE A 62 -14.72 15.39 -6.08
C PHE A 62 -15.81 15.05 -5.07
N MET A 63 -15.44 14.29 -4.06
CA MET A 63 -16.32 13.93 -2.96
C MET A 63 -16.75 15.16 -2.15
N ASN A 64 -18.05 15.22 -1.82
CA ASN A 64 -18.58 16.22 -0.90
C ASN A 64 -17.98 15.99 0.50
N THR A 65 -17.32 17.01 1.04
CA THR A 65 -16.66 16.91 2.35
C THR A 65 -17.66 16.61 3.46
N GLY A 66 -18.82 17.28 3.49
CA GLY A 66 -19.89 16.99 4.44
C GLY A 66 -20.37 15.53 4.38
N PHE A 67 -20.55 14.98 3.18
CA PHE A 67 -20.86 13.56 3.01
C PHE A 67 -19.76 12.67 3.60
N ALA A 68 -18.49 12.98 3.30
CA ALA A 68 -17.37 12.18 3.76
C ALA A 68 -17.25 12.11 5.29
N TYR A 69 -17.46 13.23 5.99
CA TYR A 69 -17.43 13.29 7.46
C TYR A 69 -18.60 12.55 8.14
N ASN A 70 -19.69 12.29 7.43
CA ASN A 70 -20.87 11.59 7.98
C ASN A 70 -20.90 10.09 7.65
N VAL A 71 -20.16 9.64 6.63
CA VAL A 71 -20.27 8.27 6.08
C VAL A 71 -19.01 7.45 6.28
N TYR A 72 -17.83 8.07 6.27
CA TYR A 72 -16.55 7.36 6.33
C TYR A 72 -15.95 7.40 7.73
N PRO A 73 -15.19 6.36 8.11
CA PRO A 73 -14.64 6.27 9.45
C PRO A 73 -13.59 7.34 9.65
N SER A 74 -13.50 7.82 10.87
CA SER A 74 -12.36 8.60 11.36
C SER A 74 -11.55 7.75 12.35
N SER A 75 -10.33 8.17 12.66
CA SER A 75 -9.52 7.48 13.68
C SER A 75 -10.23 7.39 15.03
N ALA A 76 -10.97 8.45 15.40
CA ALA A 76 -11.79 8.47 16.60
C ALA A 76 -12.93 7.43 16.56
N CYS A 77 -13.61 7.28 15.42
CA CYS A 77 -14.69 6.30 15.31
C CYS A 77 -14.19 4.85 15.25
N LEU A 78 -13.02 4.61 14.64
CA LEU A 78 -12.40 3.29 14.70
C LEU A 78 -11.97 2.93 16.12
N ALA A 79 -11.50 3.91 16.88
CA ALA A 79 -11.16 3.73 18.28
C ALA A 79 -12.37 3.55 19.21
N SER A 80 -13.59 3.92 18.80
CA SER A 80 -14.80 3.55 19.55
C SER A 80 -15.32 2.15 19.23
N GLY A 81 -14.73 1.48 18.23
CA GLY A 81 -15.19 0.18 17.72
C GLY A 81 -16.52 0.24 16.95
N SER A 82 -17.06 1.44 16.72
CA SER A 82 -18.41 1.62 16.17
C SER A 82 -18.45 1.68 14.65
N CYS A 83 -17.31 1.95 14.00
CA CYS A 83 -17.23 2.22 12.57
C CYS A 83 -16.59 1.11 11.71
N PHE A 84 -16.71 -0.17 12.13
CA PHE A 84 -16.06 -1.26 11.38
C PHE A 84 -16.65 -1.43 9.96
N LEU A 85 -17.96 -1.28 9.80
CA LEU A 85 -18.60 -1.40 8.49
C LEU A 85 -18.18 -0.24 7.58
N GLU A 86 -18.12 0.96 8.14
CA GLU A 86 -17.67 2.18 7.50
C GLU A 86 -16.22 2.03 7.02
N LEU A 87 -15.37 1.36 7.79
CA LEU A 87 -14.01 0.98 7.36
C LEU A 87 -14.02 0.08 6.13
N LEU A 88 -14.84 -0.97 6.13
CA LEU A 88 -14.92 -1.86 4.97
C LEU A 88 -15.42 -1.12 3.73
N LEU A 89 -16.41 -0.24 3.87
CA LEU A 89 -16.97 0.54 2.77
C LEU A 89 -16.00 1.64 2.29
N SER A 90 -15.22 2.22 3.20
CA SER A 90 -14.26 3.28 2.85
C SER A 90 -13.11 2.77 1.98
N MET A 91 -12.77 1.47 2.08
CA MET A 91 -11.79 0.81 1.21
C MET A 91 -12.18 0.84 -0.28
N PHE A 92 -13.44 1.11 -0.61
CA PHE A 92 -13.93 1.19 -1.99
C PHE A 92 -14.25 2.62 -2.45
N SER A 93 -14.02 3.61 -1.58
CA SER A 93 -14.41 5.00 -1.79
C SER A 93 -13.19 5.90 -2.04
N HIS A 94 -13.35 6.95 -2.84
CA HIS A 94 -12.23 7.81 -3.25
C HIS A 94 -12.59 9.30 -3.20
N VAL A 95 -11.67 10.12 -2.70
CA VAL A 95 -11.87 11.57 -2.53
C VAL A 95 -12.02 12.30 -3.87
N ASN A 96 -11.34 11.84 -4.93
CA ASN A 96 -11.38 12.44 -6.25
C ASN A 96 -10.94 11.45 -7.34
N ILE A 97 -11.13 11.84 -8.60
CA ILE A 97 -10.80 11.01 -9.76
C ILE A 97 -9.31 10.64 -9.85
N PHE A 98 -8.40 11.52 -9.43
CA PHE A 98 -6.96 11.24 -9.46
C PHE A 98 -6.57 10.19 -8.42
N HIS A 99 -7.18 10.24 -7.23
CA HIS A 99 -6.99 9.23 -6.19
C HIS A 99 -7.52 7.86 -6.66
N LEU A 100 -8.70 7.82 -7.29
CA LEU A 100 -9.23 6.60 -7.91
C LEU A 100 -8.30 6.09 -9.01
N ALA A 101 -7.94 6.93 -9.97
CA ALA A 101 -7.10 6.54 -11.11
C ALA A 101 -5.75 5.99 -10.66
N GLY A 102 -5.11 6.62 -9.67
CA GLY A 102 -3.87 6.14 -9.07
C GLY A 102 -4.04 4.75 -8.44
N ASN A 103 -5.06 4.57 -7.59
CA ASN A 103 -5.31 3.28 -6.96
C ASN A 103 -5.62 2.18 -7.98
N MET A 104 -6.43 2.47 -9.00
CA MET A 104 -6.78 1.46 -10.02
C MET A 104 -5.58 1.13 -10.91
N ALA A 105 -4.71 2.10 -11.21
CA ALA A 105 -3.44 1.87 -11.91
C ALA A 105 -2.54 0.90 -11.13
N PHE A 106 -2.29 1.17 -9.85
CA PHE A 106 -1.50 0.27 -9.01
C PHE A 106 -2.16 -1.10 -8.86
N LEU A 107 -3.47 -1.15 -8.57
CA LEU A 107 -4.21 -2.40 -8.42
C LEU A 107 -4.17 -3.24 -9.69
N TYR A 108 -4.22 -2.62 -10.87
CA TYR A 108 -4.11 -3.33 -12.14
C TYR A 108 -2.71 -3.96 -12.31
N VAL A 109 -1.65 -3.19 -12.05
CA VAL A 109 -0.25 -3.62 -12.25
C VAL A 109 0.17 -4.69 -11.24
N VAL A 110 -0.20 -4.56 -9.96
CA VAL A 110 0.23 -5.54 -8.94
C VAL A 110 -0.79 -6.64 -8.68
N GLY A 111 -2.08 -6.35 -8.90
CA GLY A 111 -3.16 -7.23 -8.49
C GLY A 111 -3.26 -8.50 -9.32
N ASP A 112 -3.07 -8.41 -10.63
CA ASP A 112 -3.18 -9.57 -11.51
C ASP A 112 -2.12 -10.64 -11.19
N ASN A 113 -0.87 -10.22 -11.03
CA ASN A 113 0.25 -11.06 -10.68
C ASN A 113 0.04 -11.78 -9.34
N VAL A 114 -0.41 -11.03 -8.33
CA VAL A 114 -0.67 -11.59 -7.00
C VAL A 114 -1.87 -12.54 -7.01
N GLU A 115 -2.94 -12.22 -7.75
CA GLU A 115 -4.12 -13.10 -7.88
C GLU A 115 -3.77 -14.42 -8.57
N ILE A 116 -3.02 -14.37 -9.67
CA ILE A 116 -2.60 -15.57 -10.42
C ILE A 116 -1.76 -16.50 -9.52
N THR A 117 -0.88 -15.92 -8.71
CA THR A 117 0.02 -16.69 -7.86
C THR A 117 -0.67 -17.27 -6.63
N LEU A 118 -1.36 -16.42 -5.86
CA LEU A 118 -2.00 -16.84 -4.60
C LEU A 118 -3.32 -17.57 -4.82
N GLY A 119 -3.98 -17.35 -5.95
CA GLY A 119 -5.36 -17.72 -6.15
C GLY A 119 -6.32 -16.78 -5.39
N ARG A 120 -7.56 -16.75 -5.88
CA ARG A 120 -8.60 -15.78 -5.47
C ARG A 120 -8.90 -15.73 -3.96
N PRO A 121 -9.00 -16.84 -3.22
CA PRO A 121 -9.37 -16.77 -1.79
C PRO A 121 -8.27 -16.10 -0.96
N LYS A 122 -7.01 -16.48 -1.21
CA LYS A 122 -5.85 -15.93 -0.52
C LYS A 122 -5.60 -14.49 -0.93
N TYR A 123 -5.76 -14.18 -2.22
CA TYR A 123 -5.72 -12.81 -2.73
C TYR A 123 -6.74 -11.90 -2.03
N LEU A 124 -8.01 -12.34 -1.94
CA LEU A 124 -9.06 -11.56 -1.29
C LEU A 124 -8.78 -11.36 0.20
N LEU A 125 -8.31 -12.41 0.88
CA LEU A 125 -7.90 -12.33 2.28
C LEU A 125 -6.78 -11.31 2.47
N VAL A 126 -5.74 -11.34 1.64
CA VAL A 126 -4.64 -10.37 1.68
C VAL A 126 -5.15 -8.95 1.44
N TYR A 127 -6.00 -8.74 0.44
CA TYR A 127 -6.57 -7.42 0.13
C TYR A 127 -7.37 -6.86 1.30
N LEU A 128 -8.35 -7.63 1.82
CA LEU A 128 -9.22 -7.20 2.90
C LEU A 128 -8.45 -7.00 4.21
N ALA A 129 -7.62 -7.97 4.60
CA ALA A 129 -6.84 -7.87 5.83
C ALA A 129 -5.89 -6.67 5.81
N SER A 130 -5.22 -6.42 4.68
CA SER A 130 -4.30 -5.28 4.55
C SER A 130 -5.02 -3.94 4.64
N GLY A 131 -6.22 -3.82 4.07
CA GLY A 131 -7.04 -2.61 4.21
C GLY A 131 -7.51 -2.37 5.65
N ILE A 132 -8.03 -3.40 6.31
CA ILE A 132 -8.49 -3.34 7.71
C ILE A 132 -7.34 -2.98 8.64
N VAL A 133 -6.24 -3.73 8.55
CA VAL A 133 -5.05 -3.51 9.38
C VAL A 133 -4.44 -2.14 9.11
N GLY A 134 -4.35 -1.72 7.85
CA GLY A 134 -3.87 -0.38 7.50
C GLY A 134 -4.74 0.71 8.13
N GLY A 135 -6.07 0.58 8.05
CA GLY A 135 -7.00 1.50 8.70
C GLY A 135 -6.78 1.63 10.20
N TYR A 136 -6.68 0.50 10.91
CA TYR A 136 -6.39 0.52 12.35
C TYR A 136 -4.99 1.06 12.66
N THR A 137 -3.98 0.72 11.85
CA THR A 137 -2.61 1.25 12.01
C THR A 137 -2.59 2.77 11.94
N GLN A 138 -3.29 3.35 10.95
CA GLN A 138 -3.43 4.80 10.84
C GLN A 138 -4.19 5.39 12.01
N ALA A 139 -5.30 4.77 12.44
CA ALA A 139 -6.09 5.26 13.55
C ALA A 139 -5.26 5.35 14.85
N THR A 140 -4.55 4.27 15.18
CA THR A 140 -3.65 4.18 16.32
C THR A 140 -2.60 5.28 16.30
N ILE A 141 -1.87 5.40 15.19
CA ILE A 141 -0.73 6.33 15.13
C ILE A 141 -1.23 7.78 15.11
N THR A 142 -2.37 8.05 14.46
CA THR A 142 -3.00 9.37 14.50
C THR A 142 -3.37 9.76 15.94
N LEU A 143 -3.99 8.86 16.70
CA LEU A 143 -4.34 9.13 18.10
C LEU A 143 -3.11 9.29 19.00
N ALA A 144 -2.01 8.62 18.70
CA ALA A 144 -0.78 8.72 19.49
C ALA A 144 0.03 9.99 19.17
N LEU A 145 0.17 10.35 17.89
CA LEU A 145 1.14 11.35 17.44
C LEU A 145 0.50 12.62 16.85
N ASN A 146 -0.77 12.57 16.42
CA ASN A 146 -1.49 13.69 15.84
C ASN A 146 -2.99 13.68 16.20
N PRO A 147 -3.35 13.84 17.49
CA PRO A 147 -4.73 13.75 17.94
C PRO A 147 -5.67 14.77 17.28
N GLY A 148 -5.14 15.90 16.79
CA GLY A 148 -5.91 16.88 16.02
C GLY A 148 -6.46 16.35 14.69
N GLY A 149 -5.87 15.29 14.14
CA GLY A 149 -6.34 14.59 12.94
C GLY A 149 -7.39 13.51 13.21
N ALA A 150 -7.77 13.26 14.47
CA ALA A 150 -8.57 12.08 14.82
C ALA A 150 -9.98 12.05 14.19
N SER A 151 -10.54 13.21 13.84
CA SER A 151 -11.85 13.34 13.19
C SER A 151 -11.78 13.34 11.66
N VAL A 152 -10.58 13.35 11.07
CA VAL A 152 -10.42 13.37 9.61
C VAL A 152 -10.88 12.01 9.03
N PRO A 153 -11.80 12.00 8.06
CA PRO A 153 -12.28 10.78 7.45
C PRO A 153 -11.19 10.06 6.66
N MET A 154 -11.22 8.74 6.71
CA MET A 154 -10.27 7.85 6.06
C MET A 154 -10.98 7.01 5.02
N LEU A 155 -10.57 7.14 3.76
CA LEU A 155 -11.12 6.39 2.63
C LEU A 155 -10.06 6.17 1.54
N GLY A 156 -10.23 5.09 0.78
CA GLY A 156 -9.34 4.71 -0.31
C GLY A 156 -8.95 3.23 -0.25
N ALA A 157 -8.78 2.64 -1.44
CA ALA A 157 -8.26 1.27 -1.57
C ALA A 157 -6.76 1.16 -1.27
N SER A 158 -6.07 2.27 -1.04
CA SER A 158 -4.61 2.36 -1.03
C SER A 158 -3.94 1.49 0.03
N ALA A 159 -4.54 1.31 1.21
CA ALA A 159 -4.02 0.41 2.24
C ALA A 159 -4.06 -1.06 1.80
N ALA A 160 -5.16 -1.50 1.18
CA ALA A 160 -5.31 -2.84 0.64
C ALA A 160 -4.34 -3.09 -0.53
N ILE A 161 -4.22 -2.12 -1.44
CA ILE A 161 -3.27 -2.15 -2.55
C ILE A 161 -1.83 -2.17 -2.05
N SER A 162 -1.51 -1.43 -0.99
CA SER A 162 -0.18 -1.46 -0.36
C SER A 162 0.15 -2.87 0.14
N GLY A 163 -0.84 -3.60 0.67
CA GLY A 163 -0.68 -5.02 0.99
C GLY A 163 -0.33 -5.88 -0.22
N LEU A 164 -1.01 -5.68 -1.35
CA LEU A 164 -0.68 -6.35 -2.61
C LEU A 164 0.71 -5.97 -3.14
N ILE A 165 1.16 -4.72 -2.92
CA ILE A 165 2.54 -4.31 -3.21
C ILE A 165 3.53 -5.11 -2.34
N GLY A 166 3.22 -5.31 -1.06
CA GLY A 166 4.00 -6.18 -0.16
C GLY A 166 4.04 -7.63 -0.63
N SER A 167 2.91 -8.16 -1.10
CA SER A 167 2.85 -9.49 -1.75
C SER A 167 3.72 -9.54 -3.01
N TYR A 168 3.57 -8.55 -3.88
CA TYR A 168 4.30 -8.46 -5.15
C TYR A 168 5.81 -8.44 -4.92
N LEU A 169 6.29 -7.75 -3.87
CA LEU A 169 7.72 -7.68 -3.56
C LEU A 169 8.32 -9.06 -3.22
N ILE A 170 7.55 -9.93 -2.55
CA ILE A 170 7.99 -11.31 -2.26
C ILE A 170 7.88 -12.19 -3.51
N LEU A 171 6.79 -12.03 -4.25
CA LEU A 171 6.45 -12.92 -5.35
C LEU A 171 7.19 -12.57 -6.64
N TYR A 172 7.53 -11.31 -6.89
CA TYR A 172 8.06 -10.83 -8.17
C TYR A 172 9.23 -9.84 -8.01
N PRO A 173 10.23 -10.11 -7.16
CA PRO A 173 11.31 -9.15 -6.90
C PRO A 173 12.13 -8.82 -8.15
N GLY A 174 12.30 -9.77 -9.06
CA GLY A 174 13.03 -9.62 -10.32
C GLY A 174 12.19 -9.15 -11.51
N ALA A 175 10.89 -8.87 -11.31
CA ALA A 175 10.03 -8.42 -12.40
C ALA A 175 10.51 -7.07 -12.94
N ALA A 176 10.48 -6.92 -14.27
CA ALA A 176 10.74 -5.65 -14.89
C ALA A 176 9.48 -4.78 -14.78
N MET A 177 9.63 -3.58 -14.23
CA MET A 177 8.61 -2.55 -14.29
C MET A 177 9.12 -1.42 -15.17
N CYS A 178 8.26 -0.82 -15.99
CA CYS A 178 8.65 0.39 -16.68
C CYS A 178 8.56 1.58 -15.73
N LYS A 179 9.61 2.39 -15.72
CA LYS A 179 9.58 3.71 -15.13
C LYS A 179 9.88 4.76 -16.18
N CYS A 180 9.07 5.83 -16.19
CA CYS A 180 9.31 6.99 -17.01
C CYS A 180 9.68 8.18 -16.14
N ILE A 181 10.76 8.87 -16.49
CA ILE A 181 11.15 10.15 -15.91
C ILE A 181 11.07 11.17 -17.04
N GLY A 182 10.21 12.17 -16.86
CA GLY A 182 10.01 13.22 -17.83
C GLY A 182 10.15 14.61 -17.20
N PHE A 183 10.69 15.54 -17.98
CA PHE A 183 10.60 16.97 -17.69
C PHE A 183 10.14 17.69 -18.97
N ARG A 184 9.02 18.42 -18.88
CA ARG A 184 8.31 19.04 -20.01
C ARG A 184 7.91 18.01 -21.08
N LEU A 185 8.51 18.08 -22.28
CA LEU A 185 8.17 17.24 -23.45
C LEU A 185 9.19 16.11 -23.67
N VAL A 186 10.24 15.99 -22.86
CA VAL A 186 11.23 14.93 -22.99
C VAL A 186 10.95 13.88 -21.93
N TRP A 187 10.56 12.69 -22.38
CA TRP A 187 10.29 11.52 -21.55
C TRP A 187 11.36 10.48 -21.81
N LYS A 188 12.01 10.00 -20.74
CA LYS A 188 12.91 8.85 -20.79
C LYS A 188 12.32 7.73 -19.96
N CYS A 189 12.07 6.62 -20.61
CA CYS A 189 11.51 5.44 -19.99
C CYS A 189 12.55 4.31 -20.00
N PHE A 190 12.62 3.56 -18.90
CA PHE A 190 13.58 2.49 -18.71
C PHE A 190 12.97 1.38 -17.84
N LYS A 191 13.55 0.18 -17.91
CA LYS A 191 13.16 -0.93 -17.04
C LYS A 191 13.83 -0.77 -15.67
N ILE A 192 13.09 -1.02 -14.60
CA ILE A 192 13.61 -1.08 -13.23
C ILE A 192 13.12 -2.35 -12.56
N LYS A 193 13.97 -2.98 -11.75
CA LYS A 193 13.58 -4.15 -10.96
C LYS A 193 12.47 -3.75 -9.98
N ALA A 194 11.41 -4.55 -9.92
CA ALA A 194 10.30 -4.32 -8.99
C ALA A 194 10.79 -4.20 -7.54
N ALA A 195 11.76 -5.02 -7.13
CA ALA A 195 12.35 -4.91 -5.80
C ALA A 195 12.94 -3.52 -5.52
N ALA A 196 13.69 -2.95 -6.46
CA ALA A 196 14.26 -1.61 -6.31
C ALA A 196 13.17 -0.53 -6.32
N TYR A 197 12.24 -0.62 -7.26
CA TYR A 197 11.18 0.38 -7.43
C TYR A 197 10.23 0.44 -6.23
N LEU A 198 9.73 -0.71 -5.78
CA LEU A 198 8.79 -0.81 -4.67
C LEU A 198 9.46 -0.52 -3.32
N SER A 199 10.73 -0.91 -3.14
CA SER A 199 11.48 -0.55 -1.92
C SER A 199 11.70 0.95 -1.82
N LEU A 200 12.01 1.61 -2.94
CA LEU A 200 12.09 3.08 -2.98
C LEU A 200 10.74 3.70 -2.65
N TRP A 201 9.64 3.18 -3.19
CA TRP A 201 8.29 3.68 -2.87
C TRP A 201 7.98 3.57 -1.38
N VAL A 202 8.27 2.43 -0.74
CA VAL A 202 8.08 2.25 0.72
C VAL A 202 8.96 3.23 1.50
N PHE A 203 10.21 3.41 1.11
CA PHE A 203 11.10 4.39 1.73
C PHE A 203 10.55 5.83 1.62
N LEU A 204 10.01 6.20 0.46
CA LEU A 204 9.37 7.49 0.24
C LEU A 204 8.10 7.65 1.10
N GLN A 205 7.36 6.58 1.40
CA GLN A 205 6.25 6.65 2.37
C GLN A 205 6.76 7.14 3.73
N PHE A 206 7.85 6.56 4.27
CA PHE A 206 8.41 7.04 5.54
C PHE A 206 8.81 8.53 5.50
N LEU A 207 9.40 9.00 4.40
CA LEU A 207 9.70 10.42 4.24
C LEU A 207 8.44 11.29 4.17
N TYR A 208 7.40 10.83 3.46
CA TYR A 208 6.13 11.55 3.41
C TYR A 208 5.43 11.60 4.76
N ALA A 209 5.54 10.57 5.61
CA ALA A 209 5.00 10.63 6.97
C ALA A 209 5.60 11.78 7.79
N LEU A 210 6.86 12.15 7.53
CA LEU A 210 7.55 13.24 8.23
C LEU A 210 7.17 14.63 7.73
N ILE A 211 6.78 14.75 6.45
CA ILE A 211 6.59 16.03 5.75
C ILE A 211 5.10 16.38 5.54
N PHE A 212 4.24 15.37 5.37
CA PHE A 212 2.82 15.53 5.03
C PHE A 212 1.92 14.73 6.00
N PRO A 213 1.69 15.22 7.22
CA PRO A 213 0.97 14.49 8.27
C PRO A 213 -0.53 14.27 8.00
N PHE A 214 -1.07 14.87 6.93
CA PHE A 214 -2.47 14.75 6.53
C PHE A 214 -2.73 13.62 5.52
N ILE A 215 -1.68 12.98 4.99
CA ILE A 215 -1.82 11.79 4.16
C ILE A 215 -1.85 10.57 5.08
N ALA A 216 -2.72 9.59 4.79
CA ALA A 216 -2.84 8.37 5.58
C ALA A 216 -1.67 7.39 5.35
N VAL A 217 -0.43 7.88 5.48
CA VAL A 217 0.81 7.15 5.18
C VAL A 217 0.95 5.91 6.06
N TRP A 218 0.51 5.99 7.31
CA TRP A 218 0.54 4.86 8.22
C TRP A 218 -0.40 3.73 7.79
N ALA A 219 -1.48 4.06 7.07
CA ALA A 219 -2.35 3.05 6.48
C ALA A 219 -1.63 2.26 5.38
N HIS A 220 -0.81 2.95 4.56
CA HIS A 220 -0.01 2.30 3.53
C HIS A 220 1.03 1.36 4.13
N LEU A 221 1.76 1.80 5.16
CA LEU A 221 2.77 0.98 5.82
C LEU A 221 2.15 -0.24 6.53
N GLY A 222 1.06 -0.03 7.29
CA GLY A 222 0.34 -1.12 7.95
C GLY A 222 -0.21 -2.14 6.95
N GLY A 223 -0.80 -1.67 5.85
CA GLY A 223 -1.24 -2.52 4.75
C GLY A 223 -0.10 -3.30 4.12
N PHE A 224 1.00 -2.62 3.75
CA PHE A 224 2.18 -3.22 3.14
C PHE A 224 2.76 -4.37 3.96
N PHE A 225 3.04 -4.13 5.25
CA PHE A 225 3.61 -5.18 6.11
C PHE A 225 2.62 -6.33 6.35
N THR A 226 1.32 -6.05 6.39
CA THR A 226 0.28 -7.09 6.50
C THR A 226 0.28 -8.01 5.28
N GLY A 227 0.20 -7.43 4.08
CA GLY A 227 0.17 -8.22 2.85
C GLY A 227 1.46 -9.00 2.65
N LEU A 228 2.60 -8.39 2.98
CA LEU A 228 3.90 -9.05 2.97
C LEU A 228 3.92 -10.25 3.93
N ALA A 229 3.51 -10.07 5.19
CA ALA A 229 3.48 -11.13 6.20
C ALA A 229 2.53 -12.27 5.82
N LEU A 230 1.30 -11.93 5.44
CA LEU A 230 0.30 -12.92 5.04
C LEU A 230 0.75 -13.69 3.81
N THR A 231 1.34 -13.02 2.82
CA THR A 231 1.84 -13.68 1.61
C THR A 231 2.92 -14.67 1.96
N TYR A 232 3.89 -14.28 2.80
CA TYR A 232 4.97 -15.16 3.26
C TYR A 232 4.45 -16.44 3.93
N VAL A 233 3.35 -16.34 4.68
CA VAL A 233 2.73 -17.49 5.37
C VAL A 233 1.84 -18.32 4.43
N LEU A 234 1.11 -17.67 3.51
CA LEU A 234 0.09 -18.31 2.68
C LEU A 234 0.65 -18.95 1.40
N VAL A 235 1.80 -18.48 0.91
CA VAL A 235 2.46 -19.03 -0.28
C VAL A 235 3.30 -20.25 0.11
N SER A 236 3.21 -21.34 -0.66
CA SER A 236 4.00 -22.55 -0.42
C SER A 236 5.19 -22.64 -1.39
N ARG A 237 6.24 -23.36 -0.99
CA ARG A 237 7.43 -23.58 -1.84
C ARG A 237 7.06 -24.34 -3.11
N GLU A 238 6.17 -25.31 -2.98
CA GLU A 238 5.65 -26.12 -4.06
C GLU A 238 4.93 -25.23 -5.08
N ARG A 239 4.10 -24.29 -4.61
CA ARG A 239 3.40 -23.34 -5.49
C ARG A 239 4.37 -22.48 -6.29
N ILE A 240 5.46 -22.01 -5.67
CA ILE A 240 6.48 -21.22 -6.38
C ILE A 240 7.22 -22.06 -7.42
N GLN A 241 7.52 -23.32 -7.13
CA GLN A 241 8.12 -24.25 -8.10
C GLN A 241 7.17 -24.54 -9.28
N GLU A 242 5.89 -24.75 -9.00
CA GLU A 242 4.85 -24.89 -10.03
C GLU A 242 4.80 -23.65 -10.92
N LEU A 243 4.78 -22.45 -10.34
CA LEU A 243 4.74 -21.20 -11.08
C LEU A 243 5.98 -21.01 -11.95
N ARG A 244 7.17 -21.35 -11.45
CA ARG A 244 8.40 -21.38 -12.28
C ARG A 244 8.23 -22.30 -13.49
N GLY A 245 7.68 -23.50 -13.29
CA GLY A 245 7.39 -24.45 -14.38
C GLY A 245 6.25 -24.01 -15.32
N GLU A 246 5.24 -23.32 -14.82
CA GLU A 246 4.17 -22.73 -15.64
C GLU A 246 4.70 -21.59 -16.50
N LEU A 247 5.55 -20.72 -15.96
CA LEU A 247 6.17 -19.63 -16.71
C LEU A 247 7.11 -20.14 -17.80
N ALA A 248 7.92 -21.17 -17.50
CA ALA A 248 8.75 -21.82 -18.51
C ALA A 248 7.92 -22.37 -19.69
N ARG A 249 6.65 -22.73 -19.45
CA ARG A 249 5.74 -23.28 -20.47
C ARG A 249 4.87 -22.23 -21.16
N ARG A 250 4.33 -21.27 -20.41
CA ARG A 250 3.31 -20.29 -20.86
C ARG A 250 3.89 -18.91 -21.14
N GLY A 251 5.11 -18.64 -20.70
CA GLY A 251 5.77 -17.35 -20.86
C GLY A 251 5.14 -16.24 -20.00
N TYR A 252 5.47 -15.01 -20.39
CA TYR A 252 5.08 -13.77 -19.72
C TYR A 252 4.31 -12.85 -20.66
N ARG A 253 3.52 -11.96 -20.07
CA ARG A 253 3.04 -10.73 -20.72
C ARG A 253 3.91 -9.58 -20.25
N GLY A 254 3.98 -8.54 -21.07
CA GLY A 254 4.67 -7.32 -20.71
C GLY A 254 6.13 -7.29 -21.14
N PHE A 255 7.04 -6.99 -20.19
CA PHE A 255 8.49 -6.94 -20.43
C PHE A 255 9.16 -8.26 -20.07
N SER A 256 10.30 -8.53 -20.72
CA SER A 256 11.18 -9.62 -20.29
C SER A 256 11.72 -9.32 -18.88
N PRO A 257 11.77 -10.32 -17.97
CA PRO A 257 12.40 -10.17 -16.66
C PRO A 257 13.82 -9.60 -16.79
N ILE A 258 14.25 -8.80 -15.81
CA ILE A 258 15.63 -8.25 -15.83
C ILE A 258 16.65 -9.33 -15.43
N ASP A 259 16.25 -10.28 -14.57
CA ASP A 259 17.08 -11.42 -14.17
C ASP A 259 16.40 -12.75 -14.55
N GLU A 260 17.19 -13.82 -14.76
CA GLU A 260 16.66 -15.18 -14.98
C GLU A 260 15.76 -15.67 -13.84
N GLU A 261 16.01 -15.21 -12.61
CA GLU A 261 15.18 -15.51 -11.45
C GLU A 261 14.13 -14.43 -11.21
N LEU A 262 13.01 -14.53 -11.93
CA LEU A 262 11.81 -13.74 -11.62
C LEU A 262 11.32 -13.97 -10.18
N TYR A 263 11.44 -15.22 -9.71
CA TYR A 263 11.02 -15.68 -8.39
C TYR A 263 12.24 -15.99 -7.53
N THR A 264 12.81 -15.05 -6.79
CA THR A 264 13.78 -15.42 -5.73
C THR A 264 13.00 -15.67 -4.45
N TYR A 265 12.49 -16.90 -4.26
CA TYR A 265 11.78 -17.27 -3.02
C TYR A 265 12.66 -17.12 -1.75
N SER A 266 13.97 -16.98 -1.93
CA SER A 266 14.91 -16.71 -0.84
C SER A 266 15.03 -15.21 -0.55
N LEU A 267 14.32 -14.76 0.46
CA LEU A 267 14.67 -13.54 1.19
C LEU A 267 15.98 -13.78 1.97
N SER A 268 16.88 -12.78 1.96
CA SER A 268 18.08 -12.84 2.81
C SER A 268 17.69 -13.02 4.29
N PRO A 269 18.54 -13.61 5.14
CA PRO A 269 18.24 -13.73 6.57
C PRO A 269 17.90 -12.37 7.22
N ALA A 270 18.61 -11.31 6.81
CA ALA A 270 18.34 -9.95 7.25
C ALA A 270 16.96 -9.45 6.80
N ALA A 271 16.59 -9.67 5.54
CA ALA A 271 15.27 -9.29 5.04
C ALA A 271 14.15 -10.02 5.78
N ARG A 272 14.31 -11.33 6.05
CA ARG A 272 13.36 -12.12 6.85
C ARG A 272 13.21 -11.58 8.26
N LEU A 273 14.31 -11.20 8.90
CA LEU A 273 14.28 -10.61 10.24
C LEU A 273 13.57 -9.25 10.23
N ILE A 274 13.92 -8.35 9.30
CA ILE A 274 13.27 -7.04 9.15
C ILE A 274 11.76 -7.21 8.94
N ILE A 275 11.38 -8.10 8.03
CA ILE A 275 9.99 -8.42 7.71
C ILE A 275 9.27 -8.95 8.95
N ALA A 276 9.84 -9.94 9.64
CA ALA A 276 9.25 -10.53 10.83
C ALA A 276 9.09 -9.48 11.93
N SER A 277 10.13 -8.68 12.21
CA SER A 277 10.10 -7.62 13.20
C SER A 277 9.06 -6.55 12.85
N ALA A 278 9.02 -6.05 11.62
CA ALA A 278 8.04 -5.05 11.19
C ALA A 278 6.60 -5.58 11.23
N SER A 279 6.40 -6.86 10.87
CA SER A 279 5.10 -7.52 10.93
C SER A 279 4.64 -7.74 12.37
N ILE A 280 5.54 -8.16 13.26
CA ILE A 280 5.27 -8.31 14.69
C ILE A 280 4.98 -6.96 15.33
N ILE A 281 5.74 -5.91 15.00
CA ILE A 281 5.49 -4.55 15.49
C ILE A 281 4.11 -4.07 15.02
N THR A 282 3.79 -4.24 13.73
CA THR A 282 2.48 -3.87 13.16
C THR A 282 1.36 -4.62 13.87
N LEU A 283 1.49 -5.95 14.04
CA LEU A 283 0.52 -6.78 14.75
C LEU A 283 0.38 -6.37 16.22
N THR A 284 1.50 -6.09 16.89
CA THR A 284 1.51 -5.65 18.29
C THR A 284 0.80 -4.31 18.43
N LEU A 285 1.11 -3.33 17.56
CA LEU A 285 0.43 -2.04 17.55
C LEU A 285 -1.08 -2.20 17.37
N ILE A 286 -1.54 -3.08 16.49
CA ILE A 286 -2.97 -3.36 16.31
C ILE A 286 -3.57 -3.98 17.57
N LEU A 287 -2.95 -5.02 18.13
CA LEU A 287 -3.46 -5.74 19.29
C LEU A 287 -3.48 -4.88 20.55
N THR A 288 -2.42 -4.09 20.80
CA THR A 288 -2.38 -3.15 21.92
C THR A 288 -3.42 -2.05 21.76
N SER A 289 -3.62 -1.57 20.53
CA SER A 289 -4.66 -0.58 20.26
C SER A 289 -6.04 -1.16 20.44
N THR A 290 -6.30 -2.37 19.93
CA THR A 290 -7.58 -3.07 20.08
C THR A 290 -7.86 -3.35 21.55
N ALA A 291 -6.86 -3.73 22.34
CA ALA A 291 -6.98 -3.94 23.78
C ALA A 291 -7.21 -2.63 24.56
N GLN A 292 -6.50 -1.55 24.23
CA GLN A 292 -6.74 -0.21 24.79
C GLN A 292 -8.14 0.29 24.42
N ILE A 293 -8.59 0.05 23.19
CA ILE A 293 -9.91 0.40 22.66
C ILE A 293 -11.03 -0.41 23.37
N ILE A 294 -10.85 -1.71 23.57
CA ILE A 294 -11.79 -2.57 24.33
C ILE A 294 -11.86 -2.12 25.79
N ALA A 295 -10.73 -1.75 26.41
CA ALA A 295 -10.70 -1.22 27.77
C ALA A 295 -11.44 0.12 27.88
N MET A 296 -11.30 1.00 26.89
CA MET A 296 -12.04 2.28 26.80
C MET A 296 -13.55 2.06 26.59
N GLY A 297 -13.96 1.06 25.79
CA GLY A 297 -15.37 0.69 25.57
C GLY A 297 -16.04 -0.01 26.76
N ALA A 298 -15.25 -0.61 27.66
CA ALA A 298 -15.73 -1.29 28.87
C ALA A 298 -16.00 -0.35 30.07
N GLY A 299 -15.99 0.97 29.86
CA GLY A 299 -16.32 1.96 30.90
C GLY A 299 -15.13 2.53 31.68
N TYR A 300 -13.89 2.29 31.24
CA TYR A 300 -12.76 3.13 31.65
C TYR A 300 -12.78 4.42 30.81
N TYR A 301 -13.67 5.34 31.18
CA TYR A 301 -13.80 6.61 30.49
C TYR A 301 -12.58 7.50 30.74
N VAL A 302 -11.90 7.87 29.66
CA VAL A 302 -11.32 9.21 29.52
C VAL A 302 -12.24 9.90 28.53
N THR A 303 -13.09 10.78 29.03
CA THR A 303 -13.98 11.60 28.20
C THR A 303 -13.17 12.37 27.13
N TYR A 304 -13.77 12.78 26.01
CA TYR A 304 -13.10 13.66 25.04
C TYR A 304 -12.57 14.96 25.69
N ALA A 305 -13.23 15.40 26.78
CA ALA A 305 -12.77 16.49 27.64
C ALA A 305 -11.50 16.13 28.45
N GLU A 306 -11.38 14.89 28.94
CA GLU A 306 -10.17 14.39 29.60
C GLU A 306 -9.05 13.99 28.62
N TYR A 307 -9.38 13.60 27.39
CA TYR A 307 -8.37 13.40 26.33
C TYR A 307 -7.76 14.74 25.90
N ARG A 308 -8.57 15.80 25.88
CA ARG A 308 -8.12 17.18 25.74
C ARG A 308 -7.26 17.60 26.93
N SER A 309 -7.61 17.24 28.16
CA SER A 309 -6.79 17.54 29.34
C SER A 309 -5.48 16.75 29.38
N LEU A 310 -5.44 15.52 28.88
CA LEU A 310 -4.21 14.73 28.68
C LEU A 310 -3.31 15.36 27.62
N CYS A 311 -3.88 15.87 26.52
CA CYS A 311 -3.14 16.67 25.53
C CYS A 311 -2.60 17.97 26.14
N THR A 312 -3.35 18.64 27.01
CA THR A 312 -2.86 19.81 27.76
C THR A 312 -1.75 19.41 28.73
N TYR A 313 -1.82 18.23 29.35
CA TYR A 313 -0.80 17.71 30.28
C TYR A 313 0.52 17.39 29.57
N VAL A 314 0.46 16.71 28.40
CA VAL A 314 1.63 16.40 27.56
C VAL A 314 2.20 17.67 26.90
N SER A 315 1.34 18.62 26.51
CA SER A 315 1.78 19.94 26.02
C SER A 315 2.42 20.79 27.13
N CYS A 316 1.94 20.68 28.37
CA CYS A 316 2.59 21.27 29.55
C CYS A 316 3.96 20.64 29.79
N SER A 317 4.14 19.32 29.64
CA SER A 317 5.45 18.67 29.74
C SER A 317 6.43 19.11 28.65
N TYR A 318 5.93 19.37 27.43
CA TYR A 318 6.75 19.94 26.34
C TYR A 318 7.06 21.44 26.53
N SER A 319 6.20 22.19 27.24
CA SER A 319 6.48 23.59 27.62
C SER A 319 7.39 23.68 28.85
N LEU A 320 7.33 22.73 29.78
CA LEU A 320 8.21 22.65 30.95
C LEU A 320 9.67 22.39 30.51
N GLY A 321 9.87 21.69 29.39
CA GLY A 321 11.18 21.54 28.75
C GLY A 321 11.74 22.81 28.09
N ARG A 322 10.92 23.85 27.87
CA ARG A 322 11.40 25.18 27.43
C ARG A 322 11.66 26.13 28.58
N GLU A 323 10.93 26.03 29.69
CA GLU A 323 11.21 26.86 30.87
C GLU A 323 12.46 26.38 31.64
N LEU A 324 12.85 25.11 31.51
CA LEU A 324 14.13 24.60 32.04
C LEU A 324 15.38 24.97 31.23
N LYS A 325 15.24 25.71 30.11
CA LYS A 325 16.37 26.32 29.38
C LYS A 325 16.60 27.80 29.70
N MET A 326 15.87 28.37 30.66
CA MET A 326 16.15 29.70 31.22
C MET A 326 16.78 29.66 32.62
N LEU A 327 17.23 28.48 33.08
CA LEU A 327 17.93 28.29 34.36
C LEU A 327 19.27 27.53 34.25
N LEU A 328 19.93 27.63 33.09
CA LEU A 328 21.37 27.40 32.89
C LEU A 328 21.90 28.47 31.92
#